data_AF-A0A6V7HLY8-F1
#
_entry.id   AF-A0A6V7HLY8-F1
#
_cell.length_a   1.000
_cell.length_b   1.000
_cell.length_c   1.000
_cell.angle_alpha   90.00
_cell.angle_beta   90.00
_cell.angle_gamma   90.00
#
_symmetry.space_group_name_H-M   'P 1'
#
loop_
_entity.id
_entity.type
_entity.pdbx_description
1 polymer ?
#
loop_
_entity_poly.entity_id
_entity_poly.type
_entity_poly.pdbx_seq_one_letter_code
_entity_poly.pdbx_strand_id
1 'polypeptide(L)'
;LAAYYYETNEQAKKDKCKPLFGKTIPLYLDRLDAQVKRNTGYLVDGRLTWADIFFVALLDNLNYMASNNIIEDYVNLEALKTKVLEIPQLKAWIEKRPRSDF
;
A
#
# COMPACT_ATOMS: atom_id res chain seq x y z
N LEU A 1 10.38 -3.20 3.16
CA LEU A 1 10.61 -1.95 2.40
C LEU A 1 11.63 -1.04 3.09
N ALA A 2 11.36 -0.53 4.30
CA ALA A 2 12.31 0.36 5.01
C ALA A 2 13.74 -0.19 5.11
N ALA A 3 13.91 -1.45 5.52
CA ALA A 3 15.24 -2.10 5.63
C ALA A 3 16.00 -2.25 4.30
N TYR A 4 15.32 -2.12 3.15
CA TYR A 4 15.92 -2.06 1.82
C TYR A 4 16.18 -0.60 1.40
N TYR A 5 15.18 0.27 1.59
CA TYR A 5 15.26 1.66 1.17
C TYR A 5 16.42 2.41 1.86
N TYR A 6 16.53 2.28 3.19
CA TYR A 6 17.57 2.93 4.01
C TYR A 6 18.90 2.17 4.06
N GLU A 7 19.05 1.06 3.33
CA GLU A 7 20.33 0.35 3.26
C GLU A 7 21.37 1.18 2.50
N THR A 8 22.53 1.40 3.11
CA THR A 8 23.64 2.18 2.54
C THR A 8 24.71 1.30 1.94
N ASN A 9 24.83 0.04 2.38
CA ASN A 9 25.74 -0.91 1.76
C ASN A 9 25.14 -1.44 0.45
N GLU A 10 25.79 -1.15 -0.68
CA GLU A 10 25.27 -1.52 -2.00
C GLU A 10 25.06 -3.03 -2.19
N GLN A 11 25.98 -3.85 -1.66
CA GLN A 11 25.89 -5.30 -1.79
C GLN A 11 24.70 -5.83 -0.99
N ALA A 12 24.58 -5.43 0.28
CA ALA A 12 23.46 -5.81 1.12
C ALA A 12 22.12 -5.32 0.55
N LYS A 13 22.10 -4.13 -0.08
CA LYS A 13 20.89 -3.59 -0.75
C LYS A 13 20.49 -4.45 -1.94
N LYS A 14 21.44 -4.82 -2.79
CA LYS A 14 21.22 -5.73 -3.94
C LYS A 14 20.71 -7.10 -3.47
N ASP A 15 21.31 -7.64 -2.42
CA ASP A 15 20.94 -8.95 -1.86
C ASP A 15 19.51 -8.95 -1.28
N LYS A 16 19.06 -7.81 -0.73
CA LYS A 16 17.68 -7.62 -0.24
C LYS A 16 16.65 -7.39 -1.36
N CYS A 17 17.06 -6.82 -2.49
CA CYS A 17 16.15 -6.40 -3.56
C CYS A 17 15.32 -7.56 -4.13
N LYS A 18 16.00 -8.58 -4.69
CA LYS A 18 15.34 -9.73 -5.32
C LYS A 18 14.33 -10.45 -4.41
N PRO A 19 14.68 -10.87 -3.18
CA PRO A 19 13.71 -11.55 -2.31
C PRO A 19 12.59 -10.62 -1.84
N LEU A 20 12.85 -9.33 -1.65
CA LEU A 20 11.83 -8.38 -1.24
C LEU A 20 10.75 -8.22 -2.32
N PHE A 21 11.14 -7.88 -3.55
CA PHE A 21 10.20 -7.60 -4.64
C PHE A 21 9.66 -8.86 -5.32
N GLY A 22 10.47 -9.92 -5.42
CA GLY A 22 10.07 -11.16 -6.09
C GLY A 22 9.33 -12.17 -5.20
N LYS A 23 9.31 -11.98 -3.88
CA LYS A 23 8.67 -12.94 -2.96
C LYS A 23 7.89 -12.26 -1.84
N THR A 24 8.56 -11.41 -1.06
CA THR A 24 7.96 -10.91 0.18
C THR A 24 6.79 -9.96 -0.09
N ILE A 25 6.96 -8.95 -0.95
CA ILE A 25 5.89 -8.01 -1.29
C ILE A 25 4.69 -8.75 -1.92
N PRO A 26 4.87 -9.55 -2.99
CA PRO A 26 3.76 -10.30 -3.57
C PRO A 26 3.03 -11.19 -2.56
N LEU A 27 3.76 -11.92 -1.71
CA LEU A 27 3.17 -12.80 -0.69
C LEU A 27 2.17 -12.08 0.22
N TYR A 28 2.47 -10.85 0.64
CA TYR A 28 1.57 -10.09 1.50
C TYR A 28 0.44 -9.44 0.71
N LEU A 29 0.72 -8.89 -0.48
CA LEU A 29 -0.30 -8.26 -1.31
C LEU A 29 -1.32 -9.26 -1.83
N ASP A 30 -0.91 -10.46 -2.24
CA ASP A 30 -1.81 -11.56 -2.62
C ASP A 30 -2.80 -11.88 -1.49
N ARG A 31 -2.31 -11.93 -0.25
CA ARG A 31 -3.13 -12.21 0.94
C ARG A 31 -4.10 -11.08 1.24
N LEU A 32 -3.64 -9.82 1.14
CA LEU A 32 -4.46 -8.64 1.39
C LEU A 32 -5.52 -8.46 0.32
N ASP A 33 -5.18 -8.62 -0.97
CA ASP A 33 -6.13 -8.54 -2.08
C ASP A 33 -7.22 -9.62 -1.96
N ALA A 34 -6.83 -10.85 -1.65
CA ALA A 34 -7.78 -11.92 -1.38
C ALA A 34 -8.64 -11.64 -0.14
N GLN A 35 -8.09 -10.99 0.88
CA GLN A 35 -8.84 -10.58 2.07
C GLN A 35 -9.87 -9.50 1.74
N VAL A 36 -9.50 -8.48 0.96
CA VAL A 36 -10.43 -7.46 0.49
C VAL A 36 -11.56 -8.07 -0.32
N LYS A 37 -11.25 -9.02 -1.21
CA LYS A 37 -12.26 -9.76 -1.97
C LYS A 37 -13.22 -10.53 -1.06
N ARG A 38 -12.71 -11.26 -0.06
CA ARG A 38 -13.55 -12.03 0.89
C ARG A 38 -14.46 -11.14 1.73
N ASN A 39 -13.99 -9.96 2.08
CA ASN A 39 -14.70 -8.97 2.89
C ASN A 39 -15.38 -7.92 2.01
N THR A 40 -15.95 -8.34 0.86
CA THR A 40 -16.81 -7.53 -0.01
C THR A 40 -16.25 -6.15 -0.37
N GLY A 41 -14.93 -6.06 -0.55
CA GLY A 41 -14.25 -4.83 -0.94
C GLY A 41 -13.76 -3.96 0.23
N TYR A 42 -13.56 -4.54 1.42
CA TYR A 42 -12.94 -3.91 2.60
C TYR A 42 -11.96 -4.87 3.27
N LEU A 43 -11.04 -4.39 4.11
CA LEU A 43 -10.08 -5.25 4.80
C LEU A 43 -10.72 -6.07 5.93
N VAL A 44 -11.78 -5.58 6.57
CA VAL A 44 -12.38 -6.20 7.76
C VAL A 44 -13.92 -6.14 7.69
N ASP A 45 -14.59 -7.27 7.93
CA ASP A 45 -16.03 -7.35 8.25
C ASP A 45 -16.98 -6.72 7.21
N GLY A 46 -16.58 -6.68 5.93
CA GLY A 46 -17.45 -6.20 4.86
C GLY A 46 -17.77 -4.71 4.88
N ARG A 47 -17.09 -3.92 5.72
CA ARG A 47 -17.40 -2.50 5.93
C ARG A 47 -16.14 -1.67 6.10
N LEU A 48 -16.29 -0.35 5.97
CA LEU A 48 -15.21 0.59 6.22
C LEU A 48 -14.76 0.51 7.68
N THR A 49 -13.47 0.29 7.88
CA THR A 49 -12.82 0.30 9.19
C THR A 49 -11.54 1.15 9.16
N TRP A 50 -10.94 1.36 10.33
CA TRP A 50 -9.65 2.04 10.42
C TRP A 50 -8.54 1.33 9.64
N ALA A 51 -8.65 0.01 9.41
CA ALA A 51 -7.65 -0.76 8.67
C ALA A 51 -7.55 -0.30 7.20
N ASP A 52 -8.69 0.01 6.57
CA ASP A 52 -8.76 0.49 5.18
C ASP A 52 -8.08 1.85 5.04
N ILE A 53 -8.41 2.76 5.95
CA ILE A 53 -7.84 4.11 5.99
C ILE A 53 -6.34 4.05 6.26
N PHE A 54 -5.91 3.23 7.22
CA PHE A 54 -4.51 3.07 7.57
C PHE A 54 -3.68 2.49 6.42
N PHE A 55 -4.19 1.44 5.76
CA PHE A 55 -3.52 0.84 4.61
C PHE A 55 -3.35 1.86 3.47
N VAL A 56 -4.42 2.58 3.10
CA VAL A 56 -4.38 3.57 2.01
C VAL A 56 -3.48 4.75 2.37
N ALA A 57 -3.50 5.23 3.62
CA ALA A 57 -2.64 6.32 4.07
C ALA A 57 -1.15 5.94 4.05
N LEU A 58 -0.80 4.68 4.33
CA LEU A 58 0.58 4.19 4.25
C LEU A 58 1.06 3.95 2.81
N LEU A 59 0.14 3.75 1.87
CA LEU A 59 0.48 3.29 0.53
C LEU A 59 1.38 4.27 -0.23
N ASP A 60 1.16 5.58 -0.06
CA ASP A 60 2.02 6.63 -0.65
C ASP A 60 3.49 6.42 -0.23
N ASN A 61 3.74 6.21 1.06
CA ASN A 61 5.07 5.97 1.61
C ASN A 61 5.68 4.62 1.16
N LEU A 62 4.86 3.56 1.12
CA LEU A 62 5.30 2.24 0.65
C LEU A 62 5.71 2.28 -0.83
N ASN A 63 4.92 2.96 -1.67
CA ASN A 63 5.20 3.16 -3.08
C ASN A 63 6.44 4.02 -3.30
N TYR A 64 6.61 5.09 -2.51
CA TYR A 64 7.83 5.89 -2.52
C TYR A 64 9.08 5.06 -2.22
N MET A 65 9.05 4.26 -1.15
CA MET A 65 10.17 3.36 -0.81
C MET A 65 10.42 2.26 -1.84
N ALA A 66 9.37 1.79 -2.52
CA ALA A 66 9.46 0.80 -3.58
C ALA A 66 9.90 1.41 -4.92
N SER A 67 9.78 2.74 -5.08
CA SER A 67 9.89 3.43 -6.36
C SER A 67 8.97 2.84 -7.43
N ASN A 68 7.82 2.31 -7.04
CA ASN A 68 6.83 1.68 -7.91
C ASN A 68 5.43 1.71 -7.26
N ASN A 69 4.36 1.61 -8.05
CA ASN A 69 3.04 1.30 -7.52
C ASN A 69 2.96 -0.20 -7.19
N ILE A 70 3.11 -0.56 -5.92
CA ILE A 70 3.19 -1.97 -5.53
C ILE A 70 1.85 -2.71 -5.67
N ILE A 71 0.72 -1.99 -5.75
CA ILE A 71 -0.61 -2.60 -5.84
C ILE A 71 -1.23 -2.57 -7.25
N GLU A 72 -0.51 -2.15 -8.29
CA GLU A 72 -1.05 -1.92 -9.64
C GLU A 72 -1.78 -3.15 -10.22
N ASP A 73 -1.23 -4.35 -9.99
CA ASP A 73 -1.81 -5.61 -10.46
C ASP A 73 -2.90 -6.20 -9.53
N TYR A 74 -3.19 -5.52 -8.42
CA TYR A 74 -4.09 -6.00 -7.37
C TYR A 74 -5.43 -5.27 -7.39
N VAL A 75 -6.32 -5.74 -8.26
CA VAL A 75 -7.60 -5.08 -8.59
C VAL A 75 -8.50 -4.80 -7.37
N ASN A 76 -8.51 -5.66 -6.35
CA ASN A 76 -9.34 -5.43 -5.17
C ASN A 76 -8.72 -4.37 -4.26
N LEU A 77 -7.38 -4.34 -4.14
CA LEU A 77 -6.66 -3.30 -3.42
C LEU A 77 -6.76 -1.92 -4.09
N GLU A 78 -6.68 -1.85 -5.42
CA GLU A 78 -6.90 -0.59 -6.16
C GLU A 78 -8.35 -0.10 -6.00
N ALA A 79 -9.33 -1.02 -6.07
CA ALA A 79 -10.72 -0.66 -5.80
C ALA A 79 -10.94 -0.16 -4.36
N LEU A 80 -10.30 -0.79 -3.37
CA LEU A 80 -10.34 -0.34 -1.98
C LEU A 80 -9.73 1.06 -1.82
N LYS A 81 -8.56 1.30 -2.41
CA LYS A 81 -7.90 2.61 -2.41
C LYS A 81 -8.82 3.69 -2.97
N THR A 82 -9.42 3.46 -4.14
CA THR A 82 -10.38 4.42 -4.72
C THR A 82 -11.54 4.70 -3.78
N LYS A 83 -12.19 3.66 -3.23
CA LYS A 83 -13.30 3.82 -2.28
C LYS A 83 -12.93 4.69 -1.07
N VAL A 84 -11.74 4.49 -0.50
CA VAL A 84 -11.28 5.25 0.67
C VAL A 84 -10.99 6.70 0.29
N LEU A 85 -10.31 6.94 -0.83
CA LEU A 85 -9.97 8.29 -1.30
C LEU A 85 -11.19 9.12 -1.72
N GLU A 86 -12.30 8.46 -2.08
CA GLU A 86 -13.57 9.11 -2.42
C GLU A 86 -14.41 9.52 -1.20
N ILE A 87 -14.03 9.13 0.02
CA ILE A 87 -14.71 9.56 1.25
C ILE A 87 -14.63 11.10 1.34
N PRO A 88 -15.77 11.83 1.39
CA PRO A 88 -15.77 13.29 1.26
C PRO A 88 -14.84 14.02 2.24
N GLN A 89 -14.80 13.56 3.50
CA GLN A 89 -13.94 14.15 4.53
C GLN A 89 -12.45 13.90 4.26
N LEU A 90 -12.08 12.71 3.75
CA LEU A 90 -10.70 12.39 3.40
C LEU A 90 -10.27 13.14 2.13
N LYS A 91 -11.14 13.20 1.11
CA LYS A 91 -10.88 13.97 -0.10
C LYS A 91 -10.61 15.44 0.22
N ALA A 92 -11.47 16.06 1.04
CA ALA A 92 -11.30 17.44 1.48
C ALA A 92 -10.02 17.65 2.31
N TRP A 93 -9.58 16.65 3.08
CA TRP A 93 -8.31 16.69 3.80
C TRP A 93 -7.11 16.58 2.86
N ILE A 94 -7.13 15.66 1.89
CA ILE A 94 -6.05 15.46 0.92
C ILE A 94 -5.84 16.71 0.06
N GLU A 95 -6.89 17.45 -0.28
CA GLU A 95 -6.79 18.72 -0.99
C GLU A 95 -6.10 19.82 -0.16
N LYS A 96 -6.20 19.76 1.19
CA LYS A 96 -5.67 20.76 2.12
C LYS A 96 -4.31 20.40 2.72
N ARG A 97 -3.98 19.11 2.82
CA ARG A 97 -2.75 18.65 3.49
C ARG A 97 -1.51 19.21 2.76
N PRO A 98 -0.43 19.54 3.48
CA PRO A 98 0.83 19.92 2.85
C PRO A 98 1.26 18.85 1.84
N ARG A 99 1.78 19.29 0.69
CA ARG A 99 2.32 18.35 -0.30
C ARG A 99 3.71 17.89 0.13
N SER A 100 3.90 16.59 0.10
CA SER A 100 5.16 15.89 0.33
C SER A 100 5.31 14.75 -0.68
N ASP A 101 6.54 14.32 -0.89
CA ASP A 101 6.84 13.18 -1.77
C ASP A 101 6.42 11.82 -1.16
N PHE A 102 6.04 11.83 0.12
CA PHE A 102 5.58 10.69 0.92
C PHE A 102 4.56 11.12 1.98
#